data_AF-A0ABD1EG20-F1
#
_entry.id   AF-A0ABD1EG20-F1
#
_cell.length_a   1.000
_cell.length_b   1.000
_cell.length_c   1.000
_cell.angle_alpha   90.00
_cell.angle_beta   90.00
_cell.angle_gamma   90.00
#
_symmetry.space_group_name_H-M   'P 1'
#
loop_
_entity.id
_entity.type
_entity.pdbx_description
1 polymer ?
#
loop_
_entity_poly.entity_id
_entity_poly.type
_entity_poly.pdbx_seq_one_letter_code
_entity_poly.pdbx_strand_id
1 'polypeptide(L)'
;MRKIPKANIIKMAKIKGKEHINHKGKFIEKCDIGRNCRCEQFKCNENINKETRVFLFEQFYDMKNKNEQDVRLSGLITLYEIKRRRSRVRNLEAAKPHSAR
;
A
#
# COMPACT_ATOMS: atom_id res chain seq x y z
N MET A 1 21.76 -26.42 -15.73
CA MET A 1 20.78 -25.53 -15.05
C MET A 1 20.09 -24.64 -16.08
N ARG A 2 18.75 -24.57 -16.09
CA ARG A 2 18.02 -23.64 -16.98
C ARG A 2 18.11 -22.22 -16.41
N LYS A 3 18.51 -21.24 -17.23
CA LYS A 3 18.52 -19.82 -16.82
C LYS A 3 17.08 -19.34 -16.66
N ILE A 4 16.75 -18.78 -15.50
CA ILE A 4 15.45 -18.15 -15.26
C ILE A 4 15.41 -16.84 -16.08
N PRO A 5 14.33 -16.56 -16.84
CA PRO A 5 14.21 -15.31 -17.58
C PRO A 5 14.30 -14.08 -16.66
N LYS A 6 15.00 -13.03 -17.09
CA LYS A 6 15.14 -11.76 -16.32
C LYS A 6 13.78 -11.21 -15.87
N ALA A 7 12.76 -11.31 -16.72
CA ALA A 7 11.40 -10.87 -16.39
C ALA A 7 10.79 -11.64 -15.21
N ASN A 8 11.06 -12.94 -15.09
CA ASN A 8 10.56 -13.76 -13.98
C ASN A 8 11.28 -13.42 -12.68
N ILE A 9 12.59 -13.14 -12.73
CA ILE A 9 13.37 -12.67 -11.58
C ILE A 9 12.79 -11.35 -11.04
N ILE A 10 12.52 -10.38 -11.94
CA ILE A 10 11.91 -9.09 -11.57
C ILE A 10 10.51 -9.30 -10.97
N LYS A 11 9.68 -10.15 -11.57
CA LYS A 11 8.35 -10.47 -11.04
C LYS A 11 8.42 -11.05 -9.62
N MET A 12 9.33 -12.00 -9.38
CA MET A 12 9.52 -12.59 -8.06
C MET A 12 10.03 -11.58 -7.03
N ALA A 13 10.96 -10.71 -7.42
CA ALA A 13 11.45 -9.64 -6.55
C ALA A 13 10.32 -8.69 -6.15
N LYS A 14 9.44 -8.31 -7.08
CA LYS A 14 8.26 -7.49 -6.80
C LYS A 14 7.28 -8.15 -5.83
N ILE A 15 6.96 -9.43 -6.04
CA ILE A 15 6.05 -10.19 -5.16
C ILE A 15 6.60 -10.21 -3.72
N LYS A 16 7.91 -10.39 -3.56
CA LYS A 16 8.59 -10.45 -2.27
C LYS A 16 9.05 -9.11 -1.71
N GLY A 17 8.75 -7.99 -2.39
CA GLY A 17 9.19 -6.66 -1.96
C GLY A 17 10.70 -6.47 -1.91
N LYS A 18 11.46 -7.25 -2.69
CA LYS A 18 12.92 -7.20 -2.71
C LYS A 18 13.44 -6.15 -3.68
N GLU A 19 14.64 -5.69 -3.41
CA GLU A 19 15.38 -4.82 -4.33
C GLU A 19 15.59 -5.50 -5.68
N HIS A 20 15.51 -4.73 -6.76
CA HIS A 20 15.71 -5.24 -8.10
C HIS A 20 16.02 -4.13 -9.10
N ILE A 21 16.62 -4.52 -10.23
CA ILE A 21 16.76 -3.65 -11.39
C ILE A 21 15.53 -3.83 -12.28
N ASN A 22 14.85 -2.73 -12.59
CA ASN A 22 13.67 -2.78 -13.45
C ASN A 22 14.05 -2.94 -14.93
N HIS A 23 13.06 -3.10 -15.81
CA HIS A 23 13.28 -3.25 -17.26
C HIS A 23 13.98 -2.05 -17.91
N LYS A 24 13.95 -0.87 -17.27
CA LYS A 24 14.63 0.35 -17.72
C LYS A 24 16.06 0.49 -17.16
N GLY A 25 16.56 -0.52 -16.46
CA GLY A 25 17.89 -0.48 -15.83
C GLY A 25 17.96 0.34 -14.53
N LYS A 26 16.83 0.84 -14.02
CA LYS A 26 16.80 1.61 -12.76
C LYS A 26 16.76 0.65 -11.57
N PHE A 27 17.62 0.91 -10.59
CA PHE A 27 17.58 0.24 -9.30
C PHE A 27 16.35 0.66 -8.50
N ILE A 28 15.65 -0.34 -7.95
CA ILE A 28 14.52 -0.20 -7.04
C ILE A 28 14.93 -0.81 -5.72
N GLU A 29 14.87 -0.03 -4.65
CA GLU A 29 15.15 -0.47 -3.30
C GLU A 29 14.11 -1.49 -2.82
N LYS A 30 14.47 -2.26 -1.79
CA LYS A 30 13.50 -3.14 -1.11
C LYS A 30 12.35 -2.32 -0.52
N CYS A 31 11.16 -2.90 -0.52
CA CYS A 31 10.03 -2.31 0.20
C CYS A 31 10.29 -2.38 1.71
N ASP A 32 9.94 -1.30 2.40
CA ASP A 32 9.95 -1.21 3.86
C ASP A 32 8.63 -0.55 4.32
N ILE A 33 8.23 -0.79 5.57
CA ILE A 33 7.06 -0.14 6.19
C ILE A 33 7.27 1.37 6.26
N GLY A 34 8.53 1.79 6.30
CA GLY A 34 8.92 3.20 6.31
C GLY A 34 8.71 3.84 7.67
N ARG A 35 9.13 5.10 7.76
CA ARG A 35 8.99 5.93 8.96
C ARG A 35 7.56 6.42 9.10
N ASN A 36 7.22 6.91 10.29
CA ASN A 36 5.94 7.59 10.50
C ASN A 36 5.83 8.79 9.54
N CYS A 37 4.90 8.72 8.60
CA CYS A 37 4.65 9.78 7.63
C CYS A 37 3.93 11.00 8.21
N ARG A 38 3.59 11.00 9.51
CA ARG A 38 2.87 12.05 10.23
C ARG A 38 1.57 12.49 9.55
N CYS A 39 0.94 11.58 8.81
CA CYS A 39 -0.28 11.90 8.08
C CYS A 39 -1.44 12.10 9.07
N GLU A 40 -1.94 13.33 9.15
CA GLU A 40 -3.07 13.68 10.02
C GLU A 40 -4.39 13.05 9.53
N GLN A 41 -4.44 12.66 8.26
CA GLN A 41 -5.64 12.13 7.63
C GLN A 41 -5.98 10.70 8.06
N PHE A 42 -5.01 9.80 8.00
CA PHE A 42 -5.24 8.37 8.27
C PHE A 42 -4.69 7.95 9.63
N LYS A 43 -3.73 8.71 10.18
CA LYS A 43 -3.13 8.48 11.50
C LYS A 43 -2.76 7.01 11.71
N CYS A 44 -2.25 6.35 10.66
CA CYS A 44 -2.05 4.88 10.67
C CYS A 44 -1.13 4.43 11.83
N ASN A 45 -0.18 5.28 12.23
CA ASN A 45 0.73 5.01 13.34
C ASN A 45 0.06 5.12 14.72
N GLU A 46 -1.02 5.91 14.85
CA GLU A 46 -1.82 6.05 16.08
C GLU A 46 -2.91 4.97 16.12
N ASN A 47 -3.58 4.74 14.99
CA ASN A 47 -4.73 3.83 14.89
C ASN A 47 -4.33 2.35 14.82
N ILE A 48 -3.10 2.04 14.37
CA ILE A 48 -2.62 0.67 14.22
C ILE A 48 -1.27 0.57 14.93
N ASN A 49 -1.21 -0.32 15.91
CA ASN A 49 0.02 -0.56 16.65
C ASN A 49 1.17 -1.01 15.72
N LYS A 50 2.41 -0.91 16.20
CA LYS A 50 3.59 -1.21 15.37
C LYS A 50 3.63 -2.70 14.98
N GLU A 51 3.33 -3.59 15.91
CA GLU A 51 3.40 -5.05 15.73
C GLU A 51 2.44 -5.54 14.65
N THR A 52 1.19 -5.08 14.67
CA THR A 52 0.19 -5.40 13.64
C THR A 52 0.60 -4.85 12.28
N ARG A 53 1.22 -3.66 12.20
CA ARG A 53 1.72 -3.14 10.92
C ARG A 53 2.85 -3.99 10.36
N VAL A 54 3.78 -4.41 11.23
CA VAL A 54 4.87 -5.32 10.86
C VAL A 54 4.31 -6.66 10.38
N PHE A 55 3.41 -7.25 11.16
CA PHE A 55 2.74 -8.49 10.82
C PHE A 55 2.00 -8.41 9.47
N LEU A 56 1.18 -7.39 9.25
CA LEU A 56 0.45 -7.21 7.99
C LEU A 56 1.40 -7.06 6.79
N PHE A 57 2.50 -6.34 6.98
CA PHE A 57 3.51 -6.14 5.94
C PHE A 57 4.22 -7.45 5.60
N GLU A 58 4.72 -8.17 6.61
CA GLU A 58 5.41 -9.45 6.44
C GLU A 58 4.50 -10.49 5.80
N GLN A 59 3.27 -10.64 6.31
CA GLN A 59 2.27 -11.55 5.74
C GLN A 59 1.98 -11.23 4.27
N PHE A 60 1.94 -9.94 3.89
CA PHE A 60 1.67 -9.55 2.51
C PHE A 60 2.79 -9.95 1.54
N TYR A 61 4.03 -9.72 1.94
CA TYR A 61 5.20 -10.04 1.12
C TYR A 61 5.67 -11.49 1.24
N ASP A 62 5.14 -12.27 2.19
CA ASP A 62 5.38 -13.71 2.28
C ASP A 62 4.51 -14.54 1.31
N MET A 63 3.46 -13.96 0.74
CA MET A 63 2.63 -14.65 -0.26
C MET A 63 3.44 -15.13 -1.48
N LYS A 64 2.98 -16.22 -2.12
CA LYS A 64 3.75 -16.94 -3.14
C LYS A 64 3.69 -16.25 -4.50
N ASN A 65 2.55 -15.66 -4.84
CA ASN A 65 2.30 -15.07 -6.15
C ASN A 65 1.38 -13.85 -6.05
N LYS A 66 1.31 -13.08 -7.15
CA LYS A 66 0.48 -11.88 -7.24
C LYS A 66 -1.02 -12.18 -7.09
N ASN A 67 -1.48 -13.33 -7.59
CA ASN A 67 -2.88 -13.72 -7.46
C ASN A 67 -3.28 -13.87 -6.00
N GLU A 68 -2.46 -14.52 -5.17
CA GLU A 68 -2.71 -14.62 -3.73
C GLU A 68 -2.79 -13.25 -3.07
N GLN A 69 -1.88 -12.32 -3.43
CA GLN A 69 -1.92 -10.94 -2.94
C GLN A 69 -3.22 -10.24 -3.33
N ASP A 70 -3.62 -10.35 -4.59
CA ASP A 70 -4.83 -9.70 -5.11
C ASP A 70 -6.10 -10.33 -4.50
N VAL A 71 -6.15 -11.66 -4.32
CA VAL A 71 -7.26 -12.39 -3.67
C VAL A 71 -7.37 -12.02 -2.19
N ARG A 72 -6.24 -11.89 -1.49
CA ARG A 72 -6.23 -11.47 -0.09
C ARG A 72 -6.82 -10.06 0.07
N LEU A 73 -6.41 -9.12 -0.78
CA LEU A 73 -6.91 -7.75 -0.76
C LEU A 73 -8.38 -7.67 -1.16
N SER A 74 -8.78 -8.34 -2.24
CA SER A 74 -10.18 -8.34 -2.69
C SER A 74 -11.09 -9.01 -1.66
N GLY A 75 -10.66 -10.12 -1.06
CA GLY A 75 -11.38 -10.78 0.03
C GLY A 75 -11.58 -9.86 1.24
N LEU A 76 -10.55 -9.10 1.64
CA LEU A 76 -10.69 -8.09 2.70
C LEU A 76 -11.69 -7.00 2.32
N ILE A 77 -11.69 -6.54 1.07
CA ILE A 77 -12.62 -5.52 0.59
C ILE A 77 -14.06 -6.05 0.55
N THR A 78 -14.25 -7.32 0.20
CA THR A 78 -15.58 -7.96 0.13
C THR A 78 -16.14 -8.27 1.52
N LEU A 79 -15.32 -8.71 2.46
CA LEU A 79 -15.76 -9.12 3.80
C LEU A 79 -16.09 -7.93 4.70
N TYR A 80 -15.42 -6.80 4.51
CA TYR A 80 -15.59 -5.62 5.36
C TYR A 80 -16.17 -4.46 4.57
N GLU A 81 -17.19 -3.80 5.12
CA GLU A 81 -17.73 -2.59 4.51
C GLU A 81 -16.65 -1.50 4.36
N ILE A 82 -16.52 -0.95 3.16
CA ILE A 82 -15.61 0.15 2.89
C ILE A 82 -16.10 1.39 3.63
N LYS A 83 -15.45 1.70 4.76
CA LYS A 83 -15.67 2.96 5.49
C LYS A 83 -15.17 4.13 4.65
N ARG A 84 -16.06 4.74 3.87
CA ARG A 84 -15.77 5.94 3.09
C ARG A 84 -15.70 7.14 4.02
N ARG A 85 -14.61 7.91 3.94
CA ARG A 85 -14.51 9.21 4.59
C ARG A 85 -15.46 10.17 3.87
N ARG A 86 -16.51 10.64 4.54
CA ARG A 86 -17.26 11.82 4.08
C ARG A 86 -16.45 13.08 4.43
N SER A 87 -16.42 14.08 3.54
CA SER A 87 -15.98 15.40 3.95
C SER A 87 -16.82 15.81 5.15
N ARG A 88 -16.21 16.41 6.19
CA ARG A 88 -16.99 17.06 7.24
C ARG A 88 -18.00 17.97 6.54
N VAL A 89 -19.28 17.78 6.79
CA VAL A 89 -20.31 18.74 6.37
C VAL A 89 -19.87 20.06 7.02
N ARG A 90 -19.28 20.96 6.23
CA ARG A 90 -19.21 22.36 6.63
C ARG A 90 -20.67 22.77 6.64
N ASN A 91 -21.21 23.14 7.80
CA ASN A 91 -22.50 23.82 7.87
C ASN A 91 -22.50 24.88 6.75
N LEU A 92 -23.39 24.69 5.77
CA LEU A 92 -23.43 25.49 4.55
C LEU A 92 -23.74 26.97 4.82
N GLU A 93 -24.11 27.30 6.06
CA GLU A 93 -24.41 28.66 6.50
C GLU A 93 -23.17 29.55 6.73
N ALA A 94 -21.94 29.00 6.71
CA ALA A 94 -20.71 29.77 6.95
C ALA A 94 -19.73 29.82 5.76
N ALA A 95 -20.12 29.32 4.58
CA ALA A 95 -19.26 29.32 3.41
C ALA A 95 -19.22 30.72 2.75
N LYS A 96 -18.22 31.54 3.12
CA LYS A 96 -17.87 32.74 2.34
C LYS A 96 -17.54 32.32 0.90
N PRO A 97 -18.02 33.04 -0.13
CA PRO A 97 -17.77 32.69 -1.52
C PRO A 97 -16.27 32.67 -1.80
N HIS A 98 -15.83 31.60 -2.46
CA HIS A 98 -14.46 31.48 -2.97
C HIS A 98 -14.26 32.59 -4.01
N SER A 99 -13.44 33.60 -3.70
CA SER A 99 -13.13 34.67 -4.66
C SER A 99 -12.54 34.05 -5.91
N ALA A 100 -13.19 34.27 -7.05
CA ALA A 100 -12.61 34.01 -8.35
C ALA A 100 -11.34 34.87 -8.48
N ARG A 101 -10.24 34.23 -8.87
CA ARG A 101 -9.00 34.91 -9.23
C ARG A 101 -8.93 34.99 -10.74
#